data_AF-A0A2E9QK97-F1
#
_entry.id   AF-A0A2E9QK97-F1
#
_cell.length_a   1.000
_cell.length_b   1.000
_cell.length_c   1.000
_cell.angle_alpha   90.00
_cell.angle_beta   90.00
_cell.angle_gamma   90.00
#
_symmetry.space_group_name_H-M   'P 1'
#
loop_
_entity.id
_entity.type
_entity.pdbx_description
1 polymer ?
#
loop_
_entity_poly.entity_id
_entity_poly.type
_entity_poly.pdbx_seq_one_letter_code
_entity_poly.pdbx_strand_id
1 'polypeptide(L)'
;MREKLLFILSFIVILSGCQNSTNNGDIDPILGSRSELLENVTNNIILPAHENLKDEIVNLNAKAQDFTNNPNSLSFSKLRNAYVQTYISWQSVEMFSTGKAEEIDYVKSMNTYPCSPVRINTNLESQSYDLNQSNYPSWTAQGLPSLDYMLYGLDLDSNMILDYYIGIDGTKYLDYLNNVITQMETNT
;
A
#
# COMPACT_ATOMS: atom_id res chain seq x y z
N MET A 1 -28.46 -52.08 -1.64
CA MET A 1 -27.12 -52.53 -1.18
C MET A 1 -25.97 -51.84 -1.92
N ARG A 2 -26.08 -51.54 -3.23
CA ARG A 2 -25.08 -50.79 -4.00
C ARG A 2 -24.84 -49.33 -3.54
N GLU A 3 -25.90 -48.59 -3.20
CA GLU A 3 -25.81 -47.20 -2.70
C GLU A 3 -25.06 -47.07 -1.36
N LYS A 4 -25.22 -48.06 -0.46
CA LYS A 4 -24.51 -48.11 0.82
C LYS A 4 -23.02 -48.49 0.66
N LEU A 5 -22.68 -49.17 -0.43
CA LEU A 5 -21.31 -49.57 -0.75
C LEU A 5 -20.48 -48.39 -1.28
N LEU A 6 -21.11 -47.48 -2.03
CA LEU A 6 -20.49 -46.24 -2.51
C LEU A 6 -20.18 -45.26 -1.36
N PHE A 7 -21.05 -45.16 -0.35
CA PHE A 7 -20.79 -44.34 0.85
C PHE A 7 -19.65 -44.88 1.72
N ILE A 8 -19.50 -46.21 1.82
CA ILE A 8 -18.41 -46.84 2.58
C ILE A 8 -17.06 -46.68 1.87
N LEU A 9 -17.04 -46.72 0.54
CA LEU A 9 -15.80 -46.51 -0.25
C LEU A 9 -15.31 -45.05 -0.17
N SER A 10 -16.22 -44.08 -0.03
CA SER A 10 -15.87 -42.66 0.13
C SER A 10 -15.29 -42.32 1.52
N PHE A 11 -15.55 -43.13 2.54
CA PHE A 11 -15.06 -42.86 3.91
C PHE A 11 -13.62 -43.39 4.14
N ILE A 12 -13.18 -44.38 3.36
CA ILE A 12 -11.85 -44.99 3.49
C ILE A 12 -10.74 -44.09 2.95
N VAL A 13 -11.04 -43.24 1.96
CA VAL A 13 -10.05 -42.32 1.34
C VAL A 13 -9.63 -41.19 2.30
N ILE A 14 -10.44 -40.88 3.31
CA ILE A 14 -10.14 -39.79 4.27
C ILE A 14 -9.19 -40.26 5.39
N LEU A 15 -9.00 -41.57 5.58
CA LEU A 15 -8.19 -42.12 6.67
C LEU A 15 -6.75 -42.50 6.29
N SER A 16 -6.33 -42.31 5.04
CA SER A 16 -4.96 -42.65 4.57
C SER A 16 -3.94 -41.51 4.74
N GLY A 17 -4.29 -40.41 5.41
CA GLY A 17 -3.44 -39.21 5.52
C GLY A 17 -2.41 -39.20 6.66
N CYS A 18 -2.41 -40.18 7.57
CA CYS A 18 -1.44 -40.23 8.67
C CYS A 18 -0.39 -41.32 8.44
N GLN A 19 0.72 -40.93 7.82
CA GLN A 19 1.95 -41.72 7.88
C GLN A 19 2.64 -41.42 9.22
N ASN A 20 2.75 -42.44 10.09
CA ASN A 20 3.53 -42.32 11.32
C ASN A 20 5.01 -42.17 10.95
N SER A 21 5.53 -40.95 11.01
CA SER A 21 6.96 -40.68 10.90
C SER A 21 7.66 -41.21 12.14
N THR A 22 8.47 -42.26 11.97
CA THR A 22 9.48 -42.65 12.95
C THR A 22 10.47 -41.50 13.14
N ASN A 23 10.65 -41.08 14.40
CA ASN A 23 11.63 -40.09 14.83
C ASN A 23 13.05 -40.50 14.40
N ASN A 24 13.50 -39.95 13.27
CA ASN A 24 14.91 -39.75 12.98
C ASN A 24 15.10 -38.23 12.89
N GLY A 25 16.17 -37.70 13.47
CA GLY A 25 16.47 -36.26 13.51
C GLY A 25 16.80 -35.62 12.16
N ASP A 26 16.34 -36.20 11.06
CA ASP A 26 16.42 -35.64 9.72
C ASP A 26 15.19 -34.73 9.51
N ILE A 27 15.45 -33.49 9.09
CA ILE A 27 14.40 -32.55 8.71
C ILE A 27 13.57 -33.20 7.60
N ASP A 28 12.25 -33.30 7.80
CA ASP A 28 11.30 -33.77 6.78
C ASP A 28 11.62 -33.07 5.45
N PRO A 29 11.94 -33.80 4.37
CA PRO A 29 12.27 -33.22 3.06
C PRO A 29 11.22 -32.22 2.57
N ILE A 30 9.95 -32.40 2.95
CA ILE A 30 8.86 -31.47 2.65
C ILE A 30 9.02 -30.16 3.45
N LEU A 31 9.42 -30.22 4.72
CA LEU A 31 9.73 -29.03 5.52
C LEU A 31 10.98 -28.30 5.03
N GLY A 32 12.04 -29.02 4.63
CA GLY A 32 13.24 -28.43 4.03
C GLY A 32 12.93 -27.64 2.76
N SER A 33 12.17 -28.24 1.85
CA SER A 33 11.73 -27.57 0.60
C SER A 33 10.84 -26.34 0.84
N ARG A 34 10.06 -26.32 1.93
CA ARG A 34 9.26 -25.16 2.33
C ARG A 34 10.12 -24.03 2.89
N SER A 35 11.15 -24.35 3.68
CA SER A 35 12.09 -23.36 4.22
C SER A 35 12.81 -22.65 3.07
N GLU A 36 13.39 -23.41 2.13
CA GLU A 36 14.08 -22.86 0.97
C GLU A 36 13.17 -21.99 0.10
N LEU A 37 11.91 -22.42 -0.11
CA LEU A 37 10.93 -21.62 -0.84
C LEU A 37 10.65 -20.28 -0.14
N LEU A 38 10.41 -20.30 1.17
CA LEU A 38 10.12 -19.09 1.93
C LEU A 38 11.32 -18.15 2.00
N GLU A 39 12.53 -18.68 2.14
CA GLU A 39 13.77 -17.89 2.05
C GLU A 39 13.90 -17.24 0.68
N ASN A 40 13.64 -17.98 -0.41
CA ASN A 40 13.68 -17.42 -1.76
C ASN A 40 12.60 -16.35 -1.98
N VAL A 41 11.36 -16.58 -1.55
CA VAL A 41 10.27 -15.60 -1.64
C VAL A 41 10.63 -14.34 -0.84
N THR A 42 11.18 -14.50 0.36
CA THR A 42 11.56 -13.36 1.20
C THR A 42 12.69 -12.56 0.56
N ASN A 43 13.80 -13.21 0.22
CA ASN A 43 15.02 -12.53 -0.20
C ASN A 43 14.96 -12.00 -1.64
N ASN A 44 14.25 -12.68 -2.53
CA ASN A 44 14.26 -12.37 -3.96
C ASN A 44 12.94 -11.75 -4.47
N ILE A 45 11.90 -11.68 -3.63
CA ILE A 45 10.60 -11.07 -4.02
C ILE A 45 10.19 -9.99 -3.03
N ILE A 46 10.01 -10.33 -1.74
CA ILE A 46 9.44 -9.41 -0.75
C ILE A 46 10.39 -8.24 -0.47
N LEU A 47 11.65 -8.53 -0.09
CA LEU A 47 12.62 -7.47 0.23
C LEU A 47 12.88 -6.53 -0.97
N PRO A 48 13.15 -7.02 -2.19
CA PRO A 48 13.32 -6.14 -3.35
C PRO A 48 12.07 -5.32 -3.70
N ALA A 49 10.86 -5.86 -3.50
CA ALA A 49 9.63 -5.12 -3.73
C ALA A 49 9.47 -3.94 -2.75
N HIS A 50 9.79 -4.14 -1.48
CA HIS A 50 9.80 -3.08 -0.48
C HIS A 50 10.90 -2.03 -0.73
N GLU A 51 12.10 -2.45 -1.13
CA GLU A 51 13.18 -1.54 -1.54
C GLU A 51 12.75 -0.68 -2.73
N ASN A 52 12.17 -1.29 -3.76
CA ASN A 52 11.65 -0.57 -4.92
C ASN A 52 10.53 0.41 -4.56
N LEU A 53 9.59 0.01 -3.69
CA LEU A 53 8.55 0.92 -3.22
C LEU A 53 9.15 2.12 -2.46
N LYS A 54 10.13 1.89 -1.60
CA LYS A 54 10.82 2.94 -0.85
C LYS A 54 11.50 3.94 -1.79
N ASP A 55 12.23 3.46 -2.80
CA ASP A 55 12.88 4.31 -3.78
C ASP A 55 11.87 5.14 -4.60
N GLU A 56 10.73 4.55 -4.97
CA GLU A 56 9.66 5.28 -5.66
C GLU A 56 9.01 6.35 -4.77
N ILE A 57 8.82 6.10 -3.46
CA ILE A 57 8.30 7.10 -2.52
C ILE A 57 9.31 8.25 -2.34
N VAL A 58 10.61 7.96 -2.24
CA VAL A 58 11.66 8.99 -2.19
C VAL A 58 11.65 9.84 -3.46
N ASN A 59 11.51 9.22 -4.63
CA ASN A 59 11.39 9.93 -5.90
C ASN A 59 10.08 10.76 -5.97
N LEU A 60 8.96 10.23 -5.48
CA LEU A 60 7.70 10.95 -5.37
C LEU A 60 7.84 12.20 -4.49
N ASN A 61 8.48 12.08 -3.32
CA ASN A 61 8.76 13.21 -2.45
C ASN A 61 9.62 14.25 -3.18
N ALA A 62 10.71 13.83 -3.85
CA ALA A 62 11.54 14.75 -4.64
C ALA A 62 10.73 15.50 -5.72
N LYS A 63 9.79 14.82 -6.42
CA LYS A 63 8.90 15.49 -7.40
C LYS A 63 7.86 16.40 -6.76
N ALA A 64 7.40 16.09 -5.56
CA ALA A 64 6.52 16.98 -4.80
C ALA A 64 7.26 18.25 -4.35
N GLN A 65 8.53 18.14 -3.93
CA GLN A 65 9.38 19.28 -3.61
C GLN A 65 9.66 20.13 -4.87
N ASP A 66 9.99 19.52 -6.00
CA ASP A 66 10.16 20.22 -7.28
C ASP A 66 8.88 20.99 -7.68
N PHE A 67 7.71 20.38 -7.50
CA PHE A 67 6.42 21.00 -7.76
C PHE A 67 6.11 22.15 -6.80
N THR A 68 6.39 21.98 -5.50
CA THR A 68 6.19 23.01 -4.48
C THR A 68 7.03 24.25 -4.76
N ASN A 69 8.28 24.07 -5.19
CA ASN A 69 9.19 25.18 -5.50
C ASN A 69 8.86 25.89 -6.81
N ASN A 70 8.16 25.22 -7.73
CA ASN A 70 7.83 25.77 -9.05
C ASN A 70 6.52 25.16 -9.58
N PRO A 71 5.35 25.56 -9.04
CA PRO A 71 4.07 24.94 -9.38
C PRO A 71 3.62 25.36 -10.78
N ASN A 72 3.80 24.46 -11.75
CA ASN A 72 3.41 24.66 -13.14
C ASN A 72 3.06 23.32 -13.80
N SER A 73 2.56 23.36 -15.04
CA SER A 73 2.11 22.15 -15.76
C SER A 73 3.20 21.08 -15.89
N LEU A 74 4.47 21.47 -16.11
CA LEU A 74 5.58 20.52 -16.29
C LEU A 74 5.93 19.82 -14.98
N SER A 75 6.09 20.57 -13.88
CA SER A 75 6.39 19.99 -12.57
C SER A 75 5.21 19.16 -12.03
N PHE A 76 3.98 19.59 -12.28
CA PHE A 76 2.77 18.84 -11.92
C PHE A 76 2.65 17.51 -12.68
N SER A 77 2.96 17.50 -13.99
CA SER A 77 3.00 16.28 -14.80
C SER A 77 4.06 15.29 -14.30
N LYS A 78 5.25 15.79 -13.91
CA LYS A 78 6.31 14.94 -13.31
C LYS A 78 5.88 14.34 -11.97
N LEU A 79 5.23 15.12 -11.11
CA LEU A 79 4.66 14.64 -9.86
C LEU A 79 3.61 13.55 -10.09
N ARG A 80 2.66 13.79 -11.01
CA ARG A 80 1.65 12.79 -11.40
C ARG A 80 2.28 11.50 -11.93
N ASN A 81 3.35 11.59 -12.71
CA ASN A 81 4.07 10.41 -13.21
C ASN A 81 4.75 9.63 -12.07
N ALA A 82 5.45 10.31 -11.16
CA ALA A 82 6.06 9.68 -9.99
C ALA A 82 5.02 9.02 -9.07
N TYR A 83 3.87 9.66 -8.89
CA TYR A 83 2.73 9.08 -8.16
C TYR A 83 2.26 7.77 -8.78
N VAL A 84 2.11 7.72 -10.11
CA VAL A 84 1.71 6.49 -10.81
C VAL A 84 2.74 5.38 -10.64
N GLN A 85 4.05 5.69 -10.75
CA GLN A 85 5.09 4.68 -10.52
C GLN A 85 5.08 4.16 -9.08
N THR A 86 4.87 5.05 -8.10
CA THR A 86 4.73 4.67 -6.68
C THR A 86 3.52 3.77 -6.46
N TYR A 87 2.38 4.07 -7.10
CA TYR A 87 1.20 3.22 -6.95
C TYR A 87 1.39 1.85 -7.61
N ILE A 88 2.11 1.79 -8.74
CA ILE A 88 2.48 0.52 -9.39
C ILE A 88 3.41 -0.31 -8.48
N SER A 89 4.42 0.31 -7.87
CA SER A 89 5.32 -0.41 -6.95
C SER A 89 4.59 -0.89 -5.71
N TRP A 90 3.63 -0.12 -5.18
CA TRP A 90 2.77 -0.53 -4.07
C TRP A 90 2.01 -1.83 -4.35
N GLN A 91 1.50 -2.03 -5.57
CA GLN A 91 0.79 -3.25 -5.94
C GLN A 91 1.65 -4.52 -5.80
N SER A 92 2.97 -4.39 -5.87
CA SER A 92 3.90 -5.52 -5.65
C SER A 92 4.14 -5.82 -4.17
N VAL A 93 3.78 -4.90 -3.28
CA VAL A 93 3.99 -4.99 -1.83
C VAL A 93 2.70 -5.35 -1.08
N GLU A 94 1.55 -4.90 -1.57
CA GLU A 94 0.24 -4.99 -0.89
C GLU A 94 -0.11 -6.41 -0.42
N MET A 95 0.28 -7.44 -1.18
CA MET A 95 0.03 -8.84 -0.83
C MET A 95 0.85 -9.37 0.36
N PHE A 96 1.90 -8.65 0.77
CA PHE A 96 2.82 -9.05 1.85
C PHE A 96 2.51 -8.32 3.17
N SER A 97 1.23 -7.99 3.42
CA SER A 97 0.80 -7.27 4.62
C SER A 97 0.58 -8.18 5.84
N THR A 98 1.66 -8.78 6.34
CA THR A 98 1.64 -9.60 7.57
C THR A 98 2.74 -9.20 8.55
N GLY A 99 2.60 -9.56 9.82
CA GLY A 99 3.63 -9.32 10.84
C GLY A 99 3.80 -7.83 11.12
N LYS A 100 5.00 -7.28 10.84
CA LYS A 100 5.28 -5.87 11.14
C LYS A 100 4.34 -4.91 10.41
N ALA A 101 3.92 -5.25 9.19
CA ALA A 101 2.96 -4.45 8.42
C ALA A 101 1.60 -4.33 9.13
N GLU A 102 1.14 -5.38 9.81
CA GLU A 102 -0.11 -5.36 10.58
C GLU A 102 0.03 -4.52 11.85
N GLU A 103 1.16 -4.65 12.56
CA GLU A 103 1.42 -3.89 13.80
C GLU A 103 1.40 -2.37 13.59
N ILE A 104 1.81 -1.90 12.42
CA ILE A 104 1.92 -0.47 12.10
C ILE A 104 0.77 0.03 11.21
N ASP A 105 -0.27 -0.79 10.99
CA ASP A 105 -1.39 -0.47 10.11
C ASP A 105 -0.95 -0.08 8.68
N TYR A 106 0.11 -0.71 8.16
CA TYR A 106 0.82 -0.29 6.94
C TYR A 106 -0.10 -0.13 5.71
N VAL A 107 -0.96 -1.11 5.44
CA VAL A 107 -1.93 -1.02 4.34
C VAL A 107 -2.96 0.07 4.59
N LYS A 108 -3.35 0.32 5.85
CA LYS A 108 -4.34 1.36 6.16
C LYS A 108 -3.73 2.76 5.99
N SER A 109 -2.46 2.94 6.33
CA SER A 109 -1.76 4.23 6.12
C SER A 109 -1.33 4.45 4.68
N MET A 110 -1.04 3.38 3.91
CA MET A 110 -0.61 3.50 2.52
C MET A 110 -1.77 3.50 1.50
N ASN A 111 -2.80 2.69 1.71
CA ASN A 111 -3.78 2.38 0.67
C ASN A 111 -5.21 2.11 1.19
N THR A 112 -5.69 2.87 2.18
CA THR A 112 -7.12 2.80 2.55
C THR A 112 -8.00 3.28 1.39
N TYR A 113 -8.78 2.36 0.82
CA TYR A 113 -9.69 2.63 -0.28
C TYR A 113 -11.16 2.40 0.10
N PRO A 114 -12.08 3.33 -0.26
CA PRO A 114 -11.80 4.64 -0.85
C PRO A 114 -11.25 5.64 0.18
N CYS A 115 -10.59 6.70 -0.29
CA CYS A 115 -10.30 7.86 0.56
C CYS A 115 -11.60 8.59 0.94
N SER A 116 -11.49 9.57 1.85
CA SER A 116 -12.59 10.44 2.26
C SER A 116 -12.33 11.88 1.77
N PRO A 117 -12.87 12.28 0.61
CA PRO A 117 -12.81 13.68 0.15
C PRO A 117 -13.33 14.67 1.19
N VAL A 118 -14.37 14.29 1.93
CA VAL A 118 -14.93 15.10 3.04
C VAL A 118 -13.87 15.37 4.10
N ARG A 119 -13.12 14.34 4.51
CA ARG A 119 -12.07 14.49 5.52
C ARG A 119 -10.87 15.26 4.98
N ILE A 120 -10.43 14.98 3.75
CA ILE A 120 -9.31 15.69 3.11
C ILE A 120 -9.65 17.18 2.99
N ASN A 121 -10.83 17.54 2.49
CA ASN A 121 -11.28 18.93 2.40
C ASN A 121 -11.40 19.58 3.78
N THR A 122 -11.88 18.85 4.79
CA THR A 122 -11.92 19.36 6.18
C THR A 122 -10.51 19.68 6.69
N ASN A 123 -9.53 18.81 6.43
CA ASN A 123 -8.15 19.03 6.86
C ASN A 123 -7.50 20.20 6.11
N LEU A 124 -7.79 20.37 4.82
CA LEU A 124 -7.32 21.50 3.99
C LEU A 124 -7.88 22.83 4.51
N GLU A 125 -9.17 22.88 4.87
CA GLU A 125 -9.82 24.07 5.40
C GLU A 125 -9.35 24.39 6.83
N SER A 126 -9.22 23.39 7.70
CA SER A 126 -8.82 23.60 9.10
C SER A 126 -7.32 23.88 9.26
N GLN A 127 -6.49 23.37 8.35
CA GLN A 127 -5.03 23.30 8.45
C GLN A 127 -4.54 22.68 9.78
N SER A 128 -5.40 21.90 10.43
CA SER A 128 -5.15 21.25 11.72
C SER A 128 -5.60 19.81 11.62
N TYR A 129 -4.62 18.92 11.48
CA TYR A 129 -4.81 17.49 11.29
C TYR A 129 -3.59 16.72 11.81
N ASP A 130 -3.79 15.45 12.16
CA ASP A 130 -2.74 14.52 12.52
C ASP A 130 -2.94 13.23 11.70
N LEU A 131 -2.01 12.98 10.78
CA LEU A 131 -2.01 11.81 9.91
C LEU A 131 -1.37 10.58 10.58
N ASN A 132 -0.73 10.72 11.75
CA ASN A 132 -0.11 9.60 12.46
C ASN A 132 -1.10 8.82 13.33
N GLN A 133 -2.34 9.30 13.47
CA GLN A 133 -3.35 8.62 14.28
C GLN A 133 -3.71 7.27 13.66
N SER A 134 -3.64 6.20 14.46
CA SER A 134 -4.14 4.87 14.10
C SER A 134 -5.68 4.84 14.25
N ASN A 135 -6.36 5.53 13.34
CA ASN A 135 -7.82 5.57 13.30
C ASN A 135 -8.37 5.80 11.89
N TYR A 136 -9.64 5.44 11.68
CA TYR A 136 -10.30 5.49 10.39
C TYR A 136 -10.31 6.89 9.71
N PRO A 137 -10.59 8.00 10.43
CA PRO A 137 -10.48 9.34 9.83
C PRO A 137 -9.07 9.69 9.34
N SER A 138 -8.02 9.20 9.99
CA SER A 138 -6.64 9.42 9.56
C SER A 138 -6.29 8.55 8.36
N TRP A 139 -6.61 7.25 8.42
CA TRP A 139 -6.33 6.30 7.34
C TRP A 139 -7.00 6.67 6.02
N THR A 140 -8.25 7.14 6.07
CA THR A 140 -9.00 7.57 4.86
C THR A 140 -8.57 8.92 4.30
N ALA A 141 -7.64 9.64 4.94
CA ALA A 141 -7.20 10.98 4.53
C ALA A 141 -5.69 11.07 4.24
N GLN A 142 -5.00 9.93 4.21
CA GLN A 142 -3.59 9.81 3.83
C GLN A 142 -3.41 8.72 2.76
N GLY A 143 -2.16 8.45 2.38
CA GLY A 143 -1.81 7.40 1.44
C GLY A 143 -2.15 7.70 -0.02
N LEU A 144 -1.96 6.68 -0.87
CA LEU A 144 -2.08 6.73 -2.32
C LEU A 144 -3.49 7.15 -2.80
N PRO A 145 -4.60 6.69 -2.19
CA PRO A 145 -5.94 7.14 -2.58
C PRO A 145 -6.19 8.62 -2.25
N SER A 146 -5.59 9.14 -1.18
CA SER A 146 -5.71 10.57 -0.86
C SER A 146 -4.90 11.43 -1.82
N LEU A 147 -3.71 10.97 -2.21
CA LEU A 147 -2.93 11.61 -3.29
C LEU A 147 -3.67 11.56 -4.63
N ASP A 148 -4.39 10.47 -4.94
CA ASP A 148 -5.23 10.40 -6.15
C ASP A 148 -6.24 11.55 -6.18
N TYR A 149 -6.99 11.70 -5.09
CA TYR A 149 -7.98 12.77 -4.95
C TYR A 149 -7.34 14.15 -5.10
N MET A 150 -6.17 14.39 -4.49
CA MET A 150 -5.48 15.66 -4.61
C MET A 150 -4.98 15.93 -6.05
N LEU A 151 -4.44 14.92 -6.71
CA LEU A 151 -3.82 15.07 -8.02
C LEU A 151 -4.83 15.05 -9.17
N TYR A 152 -6.02 14.46 -8.98
CA TYR A 152 -6.98 14.23 -10.05
C TYR A 152 -8.44 14.56 -9.69
N GLY A 153 -8.79 14.61 -8.40
CA GLY A 153 -10.18 14.64 -7.92
C GLY A 153 -10.66 15.92 -7.23
N LEU A 154 -9.83 16.96 -7.12
CA LEU A 154 -10.22 18.26 -6.54
C LEU A 154 -11.26 19.01 -7.37
N ASP A 155 -11.34 18.72 -8.67
CA ASP A 155 -12.23 19.35 -9.65
C ASP A 155 -12.80 18.26 -10.58
N LEU A 156 -13.94 18.56 -11.21
CA LEU A 156 -14.54 17.71 -12.22
C LEU A 156 -13.73 17.71 -13.53
N ASP A 157 -13.03 18.79 -13.83
CA ASP A 157 -12.08 18.88 -14.94
C ASP A 157 -10.64 18.75 -14.42
N SER A 158 -9.99 17.64 -14.76
CA SER A 158 -8.61 17.36 -14.35
C SER A 158 -7.58 18.40 -14.84
N ASN A 159 -7.94 19.25 -15.81
CA ASN A 159 -7.11 20.38 -16.26
C ASN A 159 -7.13 21.56 -15.28
N MET A 160 -8.20 21.70 -14.48
CA MET A 160 -8.39 22.80 -13.52
C MET A 160 -7.71 22.51 -12.16
N ILE A 161 -7.29 21.26 -11.92
CA ILE A 161 -6.66 20.83 -10.66
C ILE A 161 -5.42 21.68 -10.33
N LEU A 162 -4.62 22.07 -11.34
CA LEU A 162 -3.41 22.86 -11.11
C LEU A 162 -3.74 24.22 -10.45
N ASP A 163 -4.90 24.80 -10.74
CA ASP A 163 -5.32 26.11 -10.23
C ASP A 163 -5.47 26.12 -8.70
N TYR A 164 -5.77 24.97 -8.09
CA TYR A 164 -5.82 24.81 -6.63
C TYR A 164 -4.44 24.98 -5.98
N TYR A 165 -3.36 24.65 -6.69
CA TYR A 165 -1.98 24.73 -6.19
C TYR A 165 -1.30 26.07 -6.46
N ILE A 166 -1.75 26.82 -7.48
CA ILE A 166 -1.22 28.15 -7.83
C ILE A 166 -2.12 29.31 -7.38
N GLY A 167 -3.34 29.01 -6.93
CA GLY A 167 -4.31 29.98 -6.46
C GLY A 167 -3.96 30.57 -5.07
N ILE A 168 -4.86 31.39 -4.54
CA ILE A 168 -4.66 32.09 -3.26
C ILE A 168 -4.45 31.13 -2.08
N ASP A 169 -5.04 29.95 -2.17
CA ASP A 169 -4.94 28.88 -1.18
C ASP A 169 -3.85 27.85 -1.50
N GLY A 170 -3.03 28.07 -2.54
CA GLY A 170 -2.07 27.10 -3.07
C GLY A 170 -1.17 26.44 -2.01
N THR A 171 -0.71 27.24 -1.04
CA THR A 171 0.11 26.77 0.06
C THR A 171 -0.58 25.68 0.89
N LYS A 172 -1.89 25.80 1.18
CA LYS A 172 -2.60 24.79 1.99
C LYS A 172 -2.66 23.43 1.28
N TYR A 173 -2.80 23.45 -0.04
CA TYR A 173 -2.80 22.24 -0.88
C TYR A 173 -1.41 21.62 -1.01
N LEU A 174 -0.38 22.44 -1.23
CA LEU A 174 1.01 21.99 -1.29
C LEU A 174 1.46 21.38 0.05
N ASP A 175 1.15 22.04 1.17
CA ASP A 175 1.52 21.56 2.50
C ASP A 175 0.85 20.21 2.80
N TYR A 176 -0.46 20.09 2.53
CA TYR A 176 -1.17 18.83 2.76
C TYR A 176 -0.63 17.69 1.88
N LEU A 177 -0.35 17.99 0.60
CA LEU A 177 0.22 17.02 -0.34
C LEU A 177 1.57 16.48 0.17
N ASN A 178 2.47 17.39 0.56
CA ASN A 178 3.79 17.03 1.09
C ASN A 178 3.69 16.29 2.42
N ASN A 179 2.75 16.65 3.30
CA ASN A 179 2.54 15.97 4.56
C ASN A 179 2.04 14.53 4.37
N VAL A 180 1.14 14.29 3.40
CA VAL A 180 0.71 12.93 3.04
C VAL A 180 1.89 12.10 2.53
N ILE A 181 2.72 12.66 1.64
CA ILE A 181 3.89 11.94 1.09
C ILE A 181 4.94 11.67 2.18
N THR A 182 5.21 12.64 3.05
CA THR A 182 6.13 12.49 4.18
C THR A 182 5.65 11.40 5.15
N GLN A 183 4.33 11.32 5.37
CA GLN A 183 3.74 10.26 6.18
C GLN A 183 3.95 8.87 5.56
N MET A 184 3.80 8.75 4.24
CA MET A 184 4.08 7.50 3.52
C MET A 184 5.56 7.13 3.65
N GLU A 185 6.48 8.07 3.44
CA GLU A 185 7.92 7.84 3.54
C GLU A 185 8.35 7.42 4.95
N THR A 186 7.78 8.02 5.99
CA THR A 186 8.06 7.66 7.40
C THR A 186 7.66 6.22 7.72
N ASN A 187 6.71 5.66 6.98
CA ASN A 187 6.20 4.30 7.17
C ASN A 187 6.98 3.24 6.35
N THR A 188 8.07 3.62 5.66
CA THR A 188 8.90 2.75 4.77
C THR A 188 10.40 2.81 5.02
#